data_AF-A0A1G7W2Y0-F1
#
_entry.id   AF-A0A1G7W2Y0-F1
#
_cell.length_a   1.000
_cell.length_b   1.000
_cell.length_c   1.000
_cell.angle_alpha   90.00
_cell.angle_beta   90.00
_cell.angle_gamma   90.00
#
_symmetry.space_group_name_H-M   'P 1'
#
loop_
_entity.id
_entity.type
_entity.pdbx_description
1 polymer ?
#
loop_
_entity_poly.entity_id
_entity_poly.type
_entity_poly.pdbx_seq_one_letter_code
_entity_poly.pdbx_strand_id
1 'polypeptide(L)'
;MIKSILEQWLFINYCGQKIGQLKGANLKETLLNVTTGNIAIIIYGIILNIYILLGFKNIFIYLVIAILFEFFFLRKWIKKQIMPIISIEKLDANYNVTPRWKRVLFFSLSIIIILGSYFIFGFILYSIKFFK
;
A
#
# COMPACT_ATOMS: atom_id res chain seq x y z
N MET A 1 16.48 10.98 1.61
CA MET A 1 15.65 10.86 0.40
C MET A 1 14.47 9.88 0.60
N ILE A 2 14.72 8.61 0.92
CA ILE A 2 13.67 7.57 1.09
C ILE A 2 12.63 7.94 2.18
N LYS A 3 13.07 8.46 3.33
CA LYS A 3 12.17 8.92 4.40
C LYS A 3 11.22 10.03 3.95
N SER A 4 11.69 10.96 3.11
CA SER A 4 10.87 12.05 2.57
C SER A 4 9.79 11.53 1.62
N ILE A 5 10.13 10.55 0.77
CA ILE A 5 9.18 9.90 -0.14
C ILE A 5 8.11 9.14 0.66
N LEU A 6 8.51 8.41 1.71
CA LEU A 6 7.57 7.72 2.60
C LEU A 6 6.65 8.69 3.34
N GLU A 7 7.17 9.81 3.86
CA GLU A 7 6.36 10.85 4.51
C GLU A 7 5.35 11.48 3.54
N GLN A 8 5.74 11.76 2.29
CA GLN A 8 4.83 12.26 1.25
C GLN A 8 3.76 11.22 0.90
N TRP A 9 4.15 9.95 0.73
CA TRP A 9 3.20 8.89 0.44
C TRP A 9 2.18 8.68 1.57
N LEU A 10 2.65 8.71 2.82
CA LEU A 10 1.79 8.67 4.01
C LEU A 10 0.84 9.87 4.05
N PHE A 11 1.31 11.06 3.68
CA PHE A 11 0.48 12.26 3.65
C PHE A 11 -0.59 12.20 2.54
N ILE A 12 -0.26 11.65 1.36
CA ILE A 12 -1.21 11.43 0.27
C ILE A 12 -2.32 10.49 0.74
N ASN A 13 -1.96 9.34 1.32
CA ASN A 13 -2.94 8.40 1.86
C ASN A 13 -3.74 9.00 3.02
N TYR A 14 -3.11 9.80 3.89
CA TYR A 14 -3.78 10.50 4.98
C TYR A 14 -4.85 11.48 4.47
N CYS A 15 -4.52 12.29 3.46
CA CYS A 15 -5.49 13.19 2.82
C CYS A 15 -6.67 12.39 2.29
N GLY A 16 -6.40 11.24 1.66
CA GLY A 16 -7.46 10.42 1.11
C GLY A 16 -8.36 9.77 2.17
N GLN A 17 -7.78 9.31 3.27
CA GLN A 17 -8.56 8.80 4.40
C GLN A 17 -9.37 9.92 5.07
N LYS A 18 -8.78 11.10 5.28
CA LYS A 18 -9.46 12.20 5.96
C LYS A 18 -10.65 12.76 5.18
N ILE A 19 -10.57 12.74 3.85
CA ILE A 19 -11.66 13.16 2.96
C ILE A 19 -12.68 12.04 2.76
N GLY A 20 -12.22 10.79 2.60
CA GLY A 20 -13.05 9.63 2.29
C GLY A 20 -13.68 8.92 3.49
N GLN A 21 -13.31 9.28 4.73
CA GLN A 21 -13.83 8.60 5.92
C GLN A 21 -15.30 8.93 6.20
N LEU A 22 -16.08 7.87 6.47
CA LEU A 22 -17.36 7.95 7.16
C LEU A 22 -17.10 8.22 8.66
N LYS A 23 -17.96 9.04 9.30
CA LYS A 23 -17.79 9.46 10.71
C LYS A 23 -17.54 8.26 11.63
N GLY A 24 -16.45 8.32 12.42
CA GLY A 24 -16.15 7.34 13.49
C GLY A 24 -14.98 6.38 13.24
N ALA A 25 -14.33 6.41 12.07
CA ALA A 25 -13.22 5.51 11.77
C ALA A 25 -11.87 5.93 12.41
N ASN A 26 -11.12 4.97 12.95
CA ASN A 26 -9.79 5.19 13.50
C ASN A 26 -8.77 5.49 12.38
N LEU A 27 -8.54 6.78 12.12
CA LEU A 27 -7.74 7.29 11.02
C LEU A 27 -6.30 6.75 11.03
N LYS A 28 -5.70 6.54 12.21
CA LYS A 28 -4.36 5.97 12.34
C LYS A 28 -4.32 4.52 11.88
N GLU A 29 -5.28 3.72 12.31
CA GLU A 29 -5.34 2.31 11.99
C GLU A 29 -5.71 2.08 10.52
N THR A 30 -6.66 2.86 9.98
CA THR A 30 -7.02 2.79 8.57
C THR A 30 -5.84 3.18 7.68
N LEU A 31 -5.14 4.27 7.99
CA LEU A 31 -3.93 4.68 7.27
C LEU A 31 -2.87 3.58 7.30
N LEU A 32 -2.62 3.00 8.48
CA LEU A 32 -1.64 1.93 8.63
C LEU A 32 -2.03 0.70 7.81
N ASN A 33 -3.30 0.30 7.81
CA ASN A 33 -3.78 -0.86 7.06
C ASN A 33 -3.70 -0.63 5.55
N VAL A 34 -4.07 0.55 5.05
CA VAL A 34 -3.97 0.89 3.62
C VAL A 34 -2.53 0.92 3.15
N THR A 35 -1.64 1.61 3.88
CA THR A 35 -0.21 1.65 3.52
C THR A 35 0.42 0.27 3.60
N THR A 36 0.04 -0.54 4.59
CA THR A 36 0.53 -1.92 4.71
C THR A 36 0.07 -2.78 3.52
N GLY A 37 -1.19 -2.65 3.11
CA GLY A 37 -1.73 -3.35 1.95
C GLY A 37 -1.01 -2.97 0.66
N ASN A 38 -0.80 -1.68 0.41
CA ASN A 38 -0.10 -1.22 -0.79
C ASN A 38 1.34 -1.75 -0.85
N ILE A 39 2.08 -1.71 0.26
CA ILE A 39 3.44 -2.25 0.31
C ILE A 39 3.44 -3.77 0.14
N ALA A 40 2.48 -4.47 0.76
CA ALA A 40 2.35 -5.92 0.62
C ALA A 40 2.14 -6.32 -0.83
N ILE A 41 1.25 -5.64 -1.57
CA ILE A 41 1.00 -5.88 -3.00
C ILE A 41 2.30 -5.73 -3.83
N ILE A 42 3.08 -4.69 -3.57
CA ILE A 42 4.37 -4.48 -4.27
C ILE A 42 5.33 -5.63 -3.98
N ILE A 43 5.46 -6.02 -2.72
CA ILE A 43 6.33 -7.13 -2.30
C ILE A 43 5.86 -8.44 -2.95
N TYR A 44 4.55 -8.69 -3.01
CA TYR A 44 4.01 -9.86 -3.70
C TYR A 44 4.33 -9.86 -5.18
N GLY A 45 4.17 -8.73 -5.87
CA GLY A 45 4.56 -8.62 -7.27
C GLY A 45 6.03 -9.00 -7.51
N ILE A 46 6.93 -8.55 -6.63
CA ILE A 46 8.36 -8.89 -6.71
C ILE A 46 8.59 -10.39 -6.46
N ILE A 47 8.04 -10.95 -5.38
CA ILE A 47 8.21 -12.37 -5.04
C ILE A 47 7.61 -13.26 -6.13
N LEU A 48 6.46 -12.89 -6.68
CA LEU A 48 5.80 -13.62 -7.77
C LEU A 48 6.68 -13.64 -9.02
N ASN A 49 7.28 -12.50 -9.36
CA ASN A 49 8.20 -12.41 -10.50
C ASN A 49 9.41 -13.34 -10.31
N ILE A 50 10.02 -13.34 -9.11
CA ILE A 50 11.12 -14.26 -8.78
C ILE A 50 10.66 -15.73 -8.85
N TYR A 51 9.48 -16.03 -8.30
CA TYR A 51 8.91 -17.38 -8.33
C TYR A 51 8.74 -17.93 -9.76
N ILE A 52 8.27 -17.09 -10.68
CA ILE A 52 8.13 -17.44 -12.10
C ILE A 52 9.50 -17.59 -12.76
N LEU A 53 10.45 -16.67 -12.49
CA LEU A 53 11.81 -16.74 -13.03
C LEU A 53 12.56 -18.02 -12.60
N LEU A 54 12.23 -18.58 -11.44
CA LEU A 54 12.75 -19.86 -10.96
C LEU A 54 12.09 -21.08 -11.64
N GLY A 55 11.17 -20.87 -12.57
CA GLY A 55 10.54 -21.93 -13.36
C GLY A 55 9.33 -22.59 -12.68
N PHE A 56 8.88 -22.08 -11.53
CA PHE A 56 7.71 -22.61 -10.86
C PHE A 56 6.42 -22.18 -11.59
N LYS A 57 5.56 -23.15 -11.90
CA LYS A 57 4.33 -22.92 -12.68
C LYS A 57 3.04 -22.89 -11.85
N ASN A 58 3.10 -23.33 -10.58
CA ASN A 58 1.91 -23.47 -9.75
C ASN A 58 1.60 -22.20 -8.95
N ILE A 59 0.82 -21.30 -9.55
CA ILE A 59 0.39 -20.04 -8.94
C ILE A 59 -0.40 -20.28 -7.64
N PHE A 60 -1.16 -21.37 -7.55
CA PHE A 60 -1.95 -21.65 -6.35
C PHE A 60 -1.06 -21.88 -5.12
N ILE A 61 0.04 -22.62 -5.29
CA ILE A 61 1.04 -22.81 -4.22
C ILE A 61 1.65 -21.47 -3.82
N TYR A 62 2.00 -20.62 -4.80
CA TYR A 62 2.47 -19.28 -4.52
C TYR A 62 1.46 -18.48 -3.69
N LEU A 63 0.18 -18.47 -4.07
CA LEU A 63 -0.86 -17.72 -3.35
C LEU A 63 -1.03 -18.20 -1.91
N VAL A 64 -1.02 -19.50 -1.67
CA VAL A 64 -1.11 -20.07 -0.32
C VAL A 64 0.09 -19.63 0.54
N ILE A 65 1.31 -19.74 0.00
CA ILE A 65 2.53 -19.31 0.70
C ILE A 65 2.50 -17.80 0.95
N ALA A 66 2.09 -17.01 -0.04
CA ALA A 66 2.01 -15.55 0.04
C ALA A 66 1.05 -15.09 1.13
N ILE A 67 -0.13 -15.71 1.25
CA ILE A 67 -1.12 -15.43 2.30
C ILE A 67 -0.56 -15.75 3.68
N LEU A 68 0.04 -16.93 3.85
CA LEU A 68 0.64 -17.33 5.13
C LEU A 68 1.77 -16.37 5.52
N PHE A 69 2.65 -16.03 4.58
CA PHE A 69 3.71 -15.05 4.78
C PHE A 69 3.18 -13.65 5.11
N GLU A 70 2.04 -13.24 4.51
CA GLU A 70 1.38 -11.98 4.85
C GLU A 70 1.06 -11.90 6.33
N PHE A 71 0.34 -12.92 6.77
CA PHE A 71 -0.37 -12.92 8.04
C PHE A 71 0.60 -13.05 9.20
N PHE A 72 1.58 -13.95 9.06
CA PHE A 72 2.52 -14.25 10.13
C PHE A 72 3.69 -13.26 10.21
N PHE A 73 4.20 -12.78 9.06
CA PHE A 73 5.44 -12.02 9.03
C PHE A 73 5.25 -10.62 8.44
N LEU A 74 4.83 -10.53 7.18
CA LEU A 74 4.98 -9.30 6.39
C LEU A 74 4.18 -8.14 6.99
N ARG A 75 2.92 -8.37 7.37
CA ARG A 75 2.06 -7.36 7.98
C ARG A 75 2.66 -6.79 9.27
N LYS A 76 3.17 -7.65 10.15
CA LYS A 76 3.80 -7.24 11.43
C LYS A 76 5.06 -6.43 11.18
N TRP A 77 5.90 -6.90 10.25
CA TRP A 77 7.15 -6.25 9.91
C TRP A 77 6.92 -4.87 9.30
N ILE A 78 6.03 -4.75 8.30
CA ILE A 78 5.68 -3.47 7.68
C ILE A 78 5.13 -2.49 8.73
N LYS A 79 4.18 -2.94 9.57
CA LYS A 79 3.61 -2.08 10.63
C LYS A 79 4.69 -1.54 11.56
N LYS A 80 5.65 -2.38 11.98
CA LYS A 80 6.78 -1.98 12.83
C LYS A 80 7.66 -0.91 12.18
N GLN A 81 7.87 -0.96 10.86
CA GLN A 81 8.68 0.02 10.13
C GLN A 81 7.95 1.34 9.88
N ILE A 82 6.63 1.29 9.63
CA ILE A 82 5.83 2.49 9.34
C ILE A 82 5.46 3.26 10.61
N MET A 83 5.17 2.56 11.72
CA MET A 83 4.78 3.16 13.00
C MET A 83 5.66 4.35 13.45
N PRO A 84 7.01 4.26 13.43
CA PRO A 84 7.86 5.37 13.85
C PRO A 84 7.85 6.57 12.89
N ILE A 85 7.35 6.40 11.66
CA ILE A 85 7.27 7.46 10.65
C ILE A 85 5.92 8.18 10.72
N ILE A 86 4.85 7.46 11.10
CA ILE A 86 3.51 8.04 11.26
C ILE A 86 3.46 8.85 12.56
N SER A 87 3.53 10.18 12.43
CA SER A 87 2.99 11.11 13.43
C SER A 87 1.67 11.67 12.92
N ILE A 88 0.56 11.21 13.50
CA ILE A 88 -0.80 11.66 13.12
C ILE A 88 -0.95 13.16 13.37
N GLU A 89 -0.39 13.67 14.46
CA GLU A 89 -0.37 15.09 14.78
C GLU A 89 0.35 15.91 13.71
N LYS A 90 1.52 15.44 13.25
CA LYS A 90 2.26 16.09 12.15
C LYS A 90 1.47 16.04 10.84
N LEU A 91 0.85 14.90 10.53
CA LEU A 91 0.02 14.75 9.33
C LEU A 91 -1.21 15.67 9.37
N ASP A 92 -1.82 15.84 10.54
CA ASP A 92 -2.96 16.73 10.73
C ASP A 92 -2.58 18.20 10.62
N ALA A 93 -1.48 18.61 11.27
CA ALA A 93 -0.93 19.95 11.14
C ALA A 93 -0.64 20.30 9.66
N ASN A 94 0.00 19.38 8.93
CA ASN A 94 0.26 19.54 7.50
C ASN A 94 -1.04 19.61 6.68
N TYR A 95 -2.05 18.81 7.03
CA TYR A 95 -3.35 18.82 6.36
C TYR A 95 -4.09 20.15 6.54
N ASN A 96 -3.97 20.78 7.70
CA ASN A 96 -4.64 22.05 7.99
C ASN A 96 -3.98 23.25 7.29
N VAL A 97 -2.65 23.21 7.10
CA VAL A 97 -1.91 24.25 6.36
C VAL A 97 -2.01 24.05 4.84
N THR A 98 -2.27 22.83 4.38
CA THR A 98 -2.33 22.53 2.94
C THR A 98 -3.60 23.10 2.29
N PRO A 99 -3.47 23.84 1.16
CA PRO A 99 -4.62 24.37 0.42
C PRO A 99 -5.62 23.28 0.02
N ARG A 100 -6.91 23.61 0.02
CA ARG A 100 -8.00 22.67 -0.29
C ARG A 100 -7.82 21.98 -1.65
N TRP A 101 -7.40 22.70 -2.69
CA TRP A 101 -7.17 22.12 -4.01
C TRP A 101 -6.06 21.06 -4.01
N LYS A 102 -4.96 21.30 -3.28
CA LYS A 102 -3.87 20.31 -3.12
C LYS A 102 -4.36 19.07 -2.37
N ARG A 103 -5.20 19.23 -1.34
CA ARG A 103 -5.77 18.10 -0.59
C ARG A 103 -6.65 17.21 -1.47
N VAL A 104 -7.47 17.82 -2.33
CA VAL A 104 -8.31 17.08 -3.29
C VAL A 104 -7.43 16.36 -4.32
N LEU A 105 -6.39 17.01 -4.83
CA LEU A 105 -5.42 16.36 -5.71
C LEU A 105 -4.77 15.14 -5.03
N PHE A 106 -4.34 15.26 -3.77
CA PHE A 106 -3.78 14.14 -3.01
C PHE A 106 -4.79 13.04 -2.73
N PHE A 107 -6.06 13.36 -2.50
CA PHE A 107 -7.12 12.35 -2.41
C PHE A 107 -7.25 11.56 -3.71
N SER A 108 -7.35 12.24 -4.86
CA SER A 108 -7.40 11.59 -6.17
C SER A 108 -6.17 10.71 -6.41
N LEU A 109 -4.97 11.20 -6.05
CA LEU A 109 -3.74 10.42 -6.12
C LEU A 109 -3.78 9.18 -5.22
N SER A 110 -4.35 9.26 -4.01
CA SER A 110 -4.47 8.08 -3.14
C SER A 110 -5.35 6.99 -3.77
N ILE A 111 -6.43 7.37 -4.45
CA ILE A 111 -7.32 6.44 -5.16
C ILE A 111 -6.57 5.82 -6.34
N ILE A 112 -5.87 6.64 -7.13
CA ILE A 112 -5.08 6.17 -8.28
C ILE A 112 -3.99 5.20 -7.81
N ILE A 113 -3.32 5.47 -6.70
CA ILE A 113 -2.30 4.56 -6.13
C ILE A 113 -2.94 3.21 -5.78
N ILE A 114 -4.08 3.21 -5.08
CA ILE A 114 -4.75 1.96 -4.70
C ILE A 114 -5.17 1.18 -5.95
N LEU A 115 -5.89 1.82 -6.87
CA LEU A 115 -6.35 1.19 -8.11
C LEU A 115 -5.19 0.70 -8.98
N GLY A 116 -4.15 1.52 -9.12
CA GLY A 116 -2.93 1.18 -9.84
C GLY A 116 -2.21 -0.02 -9.24
N SER A 117 -2.18 -0.14 -7.91
CA SER A 117 -1.59 -1.30 -7.22
C SER A 117 -2.28 -2.61 -7.61
N TYR A 118 -3.62 -2.61 -7.57
CA TYR A 118 -4.41 -3.78 -7.97
C TYR A 118 -4.34 -4.07 -9.46
N PHE A 119 -4.33 -3.03 -10.30
CA PHE A 119 -4.19 -3.17 -11.75
C PHE A 119 -2.84 -3.80 -12.11
N ILE A 120 -1.74 -3.31 -11.52
CA ILE A 120 -0.40 -3.87 -11.73
C ILE A 120 -0.35 -5.32 -11.27
N PHE A 121 -0.90 -5.63 -10.09
CA PHE A 121 -0.94 -7.00 -9.59
C PHE A 121 -1.75 -7.94 -10.52
N GLY A 122 -2.91 -7.48 -10.98
CA GLY A 122 -3.74 -8.21 -11.94
C GLY A 122 -3.04 -8.41 -13.30
N PHE A 123 -2.32 -7.40 -13.77
CA PHE A 123 -1.51 -7.48 -14.98
C PHE A 123 -0.37 -8.49 -14.85
N ILE A 124 0.33 -8.51 -13.71
CA ILE A 124 1.35 -9.53 -13.41
C ILE A 124 0.72 -10.91 -13.47
N LEU A 125 -0.42 -11.13 -12.79
CA LEU A 125 -1.14 -12.41 -12.82
C LEU A 125 -1.58 -12.82 -14.23
N TYR A 126 -2.08 -11.88 -15.03
CA TYR A 126 -2.46 -12.12 -16.41
C TYR A 126 -1.25 -12.49 -17.28
N SER A 127 -0.12 -11.82 -17.07
CA SER A 127 1.12 -12.05 -17.82
C SER A 127 1.65 -13.48 -17.63
N ILE A 128 1.36 -14.12 -16.49
CA ILE A 128 1.72 -15.53 -16.24
C ILE A 128 1.10 -16.48 -17.27
N LYS A 129 -0.07 -16.15 -17.84
CA LYS A 129 -0.68 -16.98 -18.89
C LYS A 129 0.17 -17.10 -20.15
N PHE A 130 1.06 -16.14 -20.42
CA PHE A 130 1.94 -16.12 -21.59
C PHE A 130 3.28 -16.83 -21.37
N PHE A 131 3.61 -17.21 -20.13
CA PHE A 131 4.78 -18.04 -19.81
C PHE A 131 4.46 -19.56 -19.83
N LYS A 132 3.35 -19.95 -20.49
CA LYS A 132 2.99 -21.34 -20.76
C LYS A 132 3.90 -21.96 -21.80
#